data_AF-A0AAN7PNG9-F1
#
_entry.id   AF-A0AAN7PNG9-F1
#
_cell.length_a   1.000
_cell.length_b   1.000
_cell.length_c   1.000
_cell.angle_alpha   90.00
_cell.angle_beta   90.00
_cell.angle_gamma   90.00
#
_symmetry.space_group_name_H-M   'P 1'
#
loop_
_entity.id
_entity.type
_entity.pdbx_description
1 polymer ?
#
loop_
_entity_poly.entity_id
_entity_poly.type
_entity_poly.pdbx_seq_one_letter_code
_entity_poly.pdbx_strand_id
1 'polypeptide(L)'
;MEINRENFRAIIFYNFPRPLSQQECLVELLFVFGTKAPHQSTISRWCGELKHGRMSIIDDPRAGAPKTTVTQENVDAVRKLIKKG
;
A
#
# COMPACT_ATOMS: atom_id res chain seq x y z
N MET A 1 -20.44 -0.44 -0.17
CA MET A 1 -19.26 -1.33 -0.13
C MET A 1 -18.13 -0.56 0.52
N GLU A 2 -17.53 -1.10 1.58
CA GLU A 2 -16.31 -0.52 2.15
C GLU A 2 -15.16 -0.83 1.18
N ILE A 3 -14.59 0.21 0.57
CA ILE A 3 -13.50 0.08 -0.38
C ILE A 3 -12.20 0.11 0.40
N ASN A 4 -11.39 -0.93 0.25
CA ASN A 4 -10.07 -1.05 0.82
C ASN A 4 -9.00 -1.16 -0.29
N ARG A 5 -7.73 -1.24 0.13
CA ARG A 5 -6.60 -1.30 -0.81
C ARG A 5 -6.56 -2.60 -1.63
N GLU A 6 -7.07 -3.69 -1.09
CA GLU A 6 -7.09 -5.00 -1.76
C GLU A 6 -8.09 -4.99 -2.92
N ASN A 7 -9.20 -4.25 -2.80
CA ASN A 7 -10.15 -4.07 -3.91
C ASN A 7 -9.46 -3.47 -5.15
N PHE A 8 -8.61 -2.46 -4.96
CA PHE A 8 -7.86 -1.86 -6.06
C PHE A 8 -6.88 -2.85 -6.70
N ARG A 9 -6.17 -3.60 -5.85
CA ARG A 9 -5.16 -4.58 -6.29
C ARG A 9 -5.79 -5.75 -7.02
N ALA A 10 -7.02 -6.14 -6.65
CA ALA A 10 -7.76 -7.18 -7.35
C ALA A 10 -8.03 -6.80 -8.82
N ILE A 11 -8.44 -5.55 -9.09
CA ILE A 11 -8.64 -5.06 -10.46
C ILE A 11 -7.30 -4.98 -11.21
N ILE A 12 -6.24 -4.48 -10.57
CA ILE A 12 -4.91 -4.44 -11.19
C ILE A 12 -4.41 -5.84 -11.54
N PHE A 13 -4.58 -6.80 -10.62
CA PHE A 13 -4.21 -8.20 -10.83
C PHE A 13 -5.01 -8.85 -11.95
N TYR A 14 -6.32 -8.62 -11.99
CA TYR A 14 -7.19 -9.07 -13.08
C TYR A 14 -6.78 -8.49 -14.44
N ASN A 15 -6.33 -7.23 -14.45
CA ASN A 15 -5.90 -6.52 -15.66
C ASN A 15 -4.49 -6.86 -16.12
N PHE A 16 -3.62 -7.29 -15.21
CA PHE A 16 -2.21 -7.56 -15.51
C PHE A 16 -1.95 -8.55 -16.67
N PRO A 17 -2.65 -9.70 -16.78
CA PRO A 17 -2.45 -10.62 -17.90
C PRO A 17 -3.16 -10.18 -19.19
N ARG A 18 -4.00 -9.14 -19.15
CA ARG A 18 -4.75 -8.65 -20.31
C ARG A 18 -3.87 -7.74 -21.17
N PRO A 19 -4.09 -7.63 -22.49
CA PRO A 19 -3.36 -6.73 -23.36
C PRO A 19 -3.84 -5.27 -23.19
N LEU A 20 -3.93 -4.80 -21.94
CA LEU A 20 -4.35 -3.45 -21.61
C LEU A 20 -3.13 -2.57 -21.29
N SER A 21 -3.20 -1.33 -21.75
CA SER A 21 -2.31 -0.27 -21.30
C SER A 21 -2.59 0.10 -19.83
N GLN A 22 -1.62 0.75 -19.19
CA GLN A 22 -1.82 1.30 -17.84
C GLN A 22 -2.94 2.35 -17.81
N GLN A 23 -3.16 3.07 -18.92
CA GLN A 23 -4.20 4.08 -19.03
C GLN A 23 -5.59 3.45 -19.01
N GLU A 24 -5.79 2.34 -19.73
CA GLU A 24 -7.04 1.60 -19.73
C GLU A 24 -7.32 0.97 -18.36
N CYS A 25 -6.29 0.46 -17.68
CA CYS A 25 -6.42 -0.02 -16.31
C CYS A 25 -6.84 1.10 -15.34
N LEU A 26 -6.32 2.32 -15.51
CA LEU A 26 -6.75 3.49 -14.74
C LEU A 26 -8.22 3.87 -15.03
N VAL A 27 -8.64 3.83 -16.30
CA VAL A 27 -10.04 4.10 -16.68
C VAL A 27 -10.98 3.08 -16.02
N GLU A 28 -10.62 1.80 -16.00
CA GLU A 28 -11.42 0.76 -15.33
C GLU A 28 -11.49 0.99 -13.81
N LEU A 29 -10.36 1.34 -13.17
CA LEU A 29 -10.34 1.69 -11.75
C LEU A 29 -11.18 2.93 -11.43
N LEU A 30 -11.15 3.96 -12.29
CA LEU A 30 -11.98 5.16 -12.16
C LEU A 30 -13.46 4.85 -12.37
N PHE A 31 -13.79 3.97 -13.30
CA PHE A 31 -15.16 3.52 -13.55
C PHE A 31 -15.73 2.77 -12.34
N VAL A 32 -14.94 1.89 -11.71
CA VAL A 32 -15.38 1.07 -10.56
C VAL A 32 -15.39 1.86 -9.25
N PHE A 33 -14.37 2.70 -8.99
CA PHE A 33 -14.15 3.33 -7.68
C PHE A 33 -14.36 4.86 -7.68
N GLY A 34 -14.53 5.49 -8.83
CA GLY A 34 -14.72 6.93 -8.95
C GLY A 34 -13.57 7.72 -8.32
N THR A 35 -13.92 8.72 -7.50
CA THR A 35 -12.95 9.57 -6.79
C THR A 35 -12.11 8.83 -5.75
N LYS A 36 -12.47 7.59 -5.40
CA LYS A 36 -11.72 6.74 -4.47
C LYS A 36 -10.68 5.86 -5.17
N ALA A 37 -10.62 5.89 -6.50
CA ALA A 37 -9.64 5.11 -7.25
C ALA A 37 -8.20 5.46 -6.84
N PRO A 38 -7.27 4.49 -6.90
CA PRO A 38 -5.87 4.75 -6.60
C PRO A 38 -5.24 5.64 -7.68
N HIS A 39 -4.21 6.39 -7.30
CA HIS A 39 -3.43 7.18 -8.25
C HIS A 39 -2.62 6.29 -9.20
N GLN A 40 -2.31 6.80 -10.39
CA GLN A 40 -1.53 6.10 -11.43
C GLN A 40 -0.21 5.51 -10.90
N SER A 41 0.49 6.24 -10.02
CA SER A 41 1.74 5.76 -9.40
C SER A 41 1.57 4.47 -8.59
N THR A 42 0.41 4.28 -7.95
CA THR A 42 0.08 3.04 -7.23
C THR A 42 -0.14 1.89 -8.20
N ILE A 43 -0.81 2.14 -9.33
CA ILE A 43 -1.01 1.15 -10.40
C ILE A 43 0.35 0.71 -10.95
N SER A 44 1.21 1.67 -11.32
CA SER A 44 2.55 1.38 -11.85
C SER A 44 3.41 0.57 -10.87
N ARG A 45 3.39 0.92 -9.58
CA ARG A 45 4.08 0.16 -8.54
C ARG A 45 3.59 -1.29 -8.51
N TRP A 46 2.28 -1.51 -8.44
CA TRP A 46 1.71 -2.87 -8.36
C TRP A 46 1.99 -3.69 -9.62
N CYS A 47 1.86 -3.10 -10.82
CA CYS A 47 2.28 -3.77 -12.05
C CYS A 47 3.76 -4.16 -12.02
N GLY A 48 4.62 -3.33 -11.42
CA GLY A 48 6.02 -3.66 -11.16
C GLY A 48 6.17 -4.89 -10.27
N GLU A 49 5.49 -4.92 -9.12
CA GLU A 49 5.54 -6.05 -8.18
C GLU A 49 5.07 -7.37 -8.84
N LEU A 50 4.00 -7.32 -9.65
CA LEU A 50 3.49 -8.48 -10.40
C LEU A 50 4.52 -8.98 -11.43
N LYS A 51 5.21 -8.07 -12.13
CA LYS A 51 6.33 -8.43 -13.03
C LYS A 51 7.48 -9.11 -12.29
N HIS A 52 7.71 -8.76 -11.02
CA HIS A 52 8.71 -9.41 -10.17
C HIS A 52 8.20 -10.71 -9.51
N GLY A 53 7.05 -11.22 -9.95
CA GLY A 53 6.53 -12.52 -9.50
C GLY A 53 5.67 -12.46 -8.24
N ARG A 54 5.23 -11.27 -7.79
CA ARG A 54 4.22 -11.21 -6.72
C ARG A 54 2.92 -11.84 -7.20
N MET A 55 2.39 -12.78 -6.41
CA MET A 55 1.13 -13.48 -6.67
C MET A 55 0.00 -13.11 -5.69
N SER A 56 0.31 -12.38 -4.62
CA SER A 56 -0.66 -11.98 -3.59
C SER A 56 -1.11 -10.52 -3.77
N ILE A 57 -2.39 -10.27 -3.55
CA ILE A 57 -2.98 -8.92 -3.45
C ILE A 57 -2.94 -8.36 -2.01
N ILE A 58 -2.65 -9.21 -1.04
CA ILE A 58 -2.58 -8.86 0.38
C ILE A 58 -1.22 -8.21 0.64
N ASP A 59 -1.18 -7.20 1.52
CA ASP A 59 0.10 -6.67 1.98
C ASP A 59 0.88 -7.71 2.77
N ASP A 60 2.20 -7.81 2.52
CA ASP A 60 3.09 -8.56 3.38
C ASP A 60 2.99 -8.02 4.83
N PRO A 61 3.17 -8.89 5.84
CA PRO A 61 3.20 -8.45 7.22
C PRO A 61 4.17 -7.28 7.35
N ARG A 62 3.65 -6.13 7.78
CA ARG A 62 4.51 -4.98 8.03
C ARG A 62 5.38 -5.37 9.21
N ALA A 63 6.69 -5.40 9.01
CA ALA A 63 7.61 -5.33 10.12
C ALA A 63 7.23 -4.07 10.91
N GLY A 64 6.61 -4.26 12.07
CA GLY A 64 6.35 -3.15 12.98
C GLY A 64 7.67 -2.54 13.43
N ALA A 65 7.59 -1.46 14.21
CA ALA A 65 8.75 -1.06 15.00
C ALA A 65 9.24 -2.27 15.82
N PRO A 66 10.56 -2.51 15.93
CA PRO A 66 11.09 -3.53 16.80
C PRO A 66 10.44 -3.41 18.18
N LYS A 67 9.99 -4.54 18.78
CA LYS A 67 9.49 -4.53 20.17
C LYS A 67 10.53 -3.96 21.15
N THR A 68 11.80 -3.91 20.75
CA THR A 68 12.92 -3.31 21.48
C THR A 68 12.98 -1.79 21.43
N THR A 69 12.13 -1.10 20.66
CA THR A 69 12.15 0.37 20.57
C THR A 69 11.54 1.03 21.81
N VAL A 70 10.61 0.36 22.52
CA VAL A 70 9.98 0.87 23.76
C VAL A 70 10.67 0.26 24.98
N THR A 71 11.95 0.57 25.19
CA THR A 71 12.59 0.32 26.49
C THR A 71 12.22 1.42 27.46
N GLN A 72 12.20 1.10 28.76
CA GLN A 72 12.03 2.09 29.82
C GLN A 72 13.09 3.20 29.71
N GLU A 73 14.30 2.84 29.28
CA GLU A 73 15.39 3.77 28.99
C GLU A 73 15.06 4.78 27.88
N ASN A 74 14.54 4.33 26.74
CA ASN A 74 14.12 5.22 25.65
C ASN A 74 12.96 6.13 26.08
N VAL A 75 12.02 5.60 26.85
CA VAL A 75 10.89 6.37 27.40
C VAL A 75 11.40 7.45 28.36
N ASP A 76 12.34 7.13 29.24
CA ASP A 76 12.89 8.06 30.22
C ASP A 76 13.81 9.10 29.57
N ALA A 77 14.54 8.74 28.52
CA ALA A 77 15.32 9.68 27.71
C ALA A 77 14.40 10.73 27.05
N VAL A 78 13.29 10.30 26.43
CA VAL A 78 12.30 11.22 25.85
C VAL A 78 11.65 12.10 26.91
N ARG A 79 11.26 11.54 28.06
CA ARG A 79 10.70 12.32 29.19
C ARG A 79 11.66 13.39 29.71
N LYS A 80 12.96 13.09 29.76
CA LYS A 80 14.00 14.07 30.15
C LYS A 80 14.14 15.19 29.12
N LEU A 81 14.04 14.89 27.82
CA LEU A 81 14.08 15.90 26.77
C LEU A 81 12.88 16.84 26.85
N ILE A 82 11.67 16.30 27.04
CA ILE A 82 10.44 17.10 27.17
C ILE A 82 10.46 18.01 28.40
N LYS A 83 10.99 17.54 29.54
CA LYS A 83 11.10 18.33 30.78
C LYS A 83 12.16 19.43 30.75
N LYS A 84 13.05 19.43 29.74
CA LYS A 84 14.15 20.40 29.60
C LYS A 84 13.86 21.51 28.57
N GLY A 85 12.74 21.43 27.85
CA GLY A 85 12.19 22.54 27.07
C GLY A 85 11.19 23.32 27.91
#